data_AF-D8LZM7-F1
#
_entry.id   AF-D8LZM7-F1
#
_cell.length_a   1.000
_cell.length_b   1.000
_cell.length_c   1.000
_cell.angle_alpha   90.00
_cell.angle_beta   90.00
_cell.angle_gamma   90.00
#
_symmetry.space_group_name_H-M   'P 1'
#
loop_
_entity.id
_entity.type
_entity.pdbx_description
1 polymer ?
#
loop_
_entity_poly.entity_id
_entity_poly.type
_entity_poly.pdbx_seq_one_letter_code
_entity_poly.pdbx_strand_id
1 'polypeptide(L)'
;MNAPDPSLAVHLDVGMKKITQIVETKMNNSCKYIIEVEDHTLGNIMRMDMIEDPNVKFVGYRVPHPLSTCIEMRVVFVKFVSLVGSNNRTEISACKSHD
;
A
#
# COMPACT_ATOMS: atom_id res chain seq x y z
N MET A 1 -1.17 33.33 6.07
CA MET A 1 -1.38 32.37 4.98
C MET A 1 -0.39 31.23 5.16
N ASN A 2 -0.86 30.04 5.50
CA ASN A 2 -0.03 28.82 5.63
C ASN A 2 -0.63 27.68 4.79
N ALA A 3 -1.19 28.03 3.63
CA ALA A 3 -1.78 27.05 2.73
C ALA A 3 -0.65 26.36 1.96
N PRO A 4 -0.66 25.02 1.86
CA PRO A 4 0.32 24.31 1.04
C PRO A 4 0.07 24.59 -0.44
N ASP A 5 1.10 24.38 -1.25
CA ASP A 5 0.98 24.47 -2.70
C ASP A 5 0.06 23.36 -3.25
N PRO A 6 -0.95 23.67 -4.09
CA PRO A 6 -1.87 22.66 -4.62
C PRO A 6 -1.19 21.56 -5.46
N SER A 7 0.00 21.81 -6.03
CA SER A 7 0.68 20.83 -6.87
C SER A 7 1.14 19.58 -6.10
N LEU A 8 1.37 19.71 -4.78
CA LEU A 8 1.76 18.64 -3.87
C LEU A 8 0.69 17.54 -3.74
N ALA A 9 -0.55 17.83 -4.15
CA ALA A 9 -1.62 16.84 -4.13
C ALA A 9 -1.48 15.79 -5.25
N VAL A 10 -0.69 16.07 -6.29
CA VAL A 10 -0.56 15.22 -7.49
C VAL A 10 0.90 14.89 -7.83
N HIS A 11 1.83 15.76 -7.46
CA HIS A 11 3.26 15.58 -7.72
C HIS A 11 3.99 15.08 -6.47
N LEU A 12 4.92 14.14 -6.68
CA LEU A 12 5.84 13.70 -5.63
C LEU A 12 7.02 14.67 -5.53
N ASP A 13 7.41 14.95 -4.29
CA ASP A 13 8.65 15.68 -4.02
C ASP A 13 9.89 14.87 -4.41
N VAL A 14 10.95 15.58 -4.76
CA VAL A 14 12.22 15.00 -5.21
C VAL A 14 12.83 14.17 -4.07
N GLY A 15 12.94 12.85 -4.30
CA GLY A 15 13.54 11.90 -3.35
C GLY A 15 12.53 11.07 -2.55
N MET A 16 11.22 11.33 -2.67
CA MET A 16 10.19 10.49 -2.07
C MET A 16 9.85 9.27 -2.94
N LYS A 17 9.62 8.12 -2.30
CA LYS A 17 9.13 6.92 -2.97
C LYS A 17 7.61 6.93 -3.00
N LYS A 18 7.02 6.59 -4.16
CA LYS A 18 5.57 6.48 -4.32
C LYS A 18 4.94 5.45 -3.40
N ILE A 19 5.59 4.30 -3.28
CA ILE A 19 5.09 3.17 -2.50
C ILE A 19 6.17 2.78 -1.50
N THR A 20 5.79 2.74 -0.23
CA THR A 20 6.61 2.20 0.85
C THR A 20 5.91 0.99 1.43
N GLN A 21 6.59 -0.16 1.41
CA GLN A 21 6.10 -1.38 2.02
C GLN A 21 6.66 -1.52 3.44
N ILE A 22 5.78 -1.77 4.39
CA ILE A 22 6.10 -2.06 5.78
C ILE A 22 5.58 -3.47 6.08
N VAL A 23 6.50 -4.38 6.36
CA VAL A 23 6.15 -5.72 6.82
C VAL A 23 5.70 -5.61 8.27
N GLU A 24 4.47 -6.02 8.56
CA GLU A 24 3.96 -6.00 9.93
C GLU A 24 4.33 -7.29 10.67
N THR A 25 4.94 -7.17 11.84
CA THR A 25 5.30 -8.31 12.68
C THR A 25 4.14 -8.81 13.56
N LYS A 26 3.06 -8.01 13.71
CA LYS A 26 1.96 -8.31 14.64
C LYS A 26 1.02 -9.41 14.14
N MET A 27 0.92 -9.60 12.83
CA MET A 27 0.08 -10.62 12.21
C MET A 27 0.87 -11.31 11.11
N ASN A 28 0.75 -12.63 11.05
CA ASN A 28 1.36 -13.43 9.98
C ASN A 28 0.75 -13.03 8.64
N ASN A 29 1.59 -12.99 7.60
CA ASN A 29 1.19 -12.69 6.21
C ASN A 29 0.48 -11.33 6.04
N SER A 30 0.78 -10.35 6.91
CA SER A 30 0.24 -8.99 6.82
C SER A 30 1.30 -8.04 6.26
N CYS A 31 0.89 -7.27 5.24
CA CYS A 31 1.70 -6.21 4.65
C CYS A 31 0.94 -4.89 4.74
N LYS A 32 1.63 -3.83 5.14
CA LYS A 32 1.13 -2.45 5.08
C LYS A 32 1.84 -1.71 3.95
N TYR A 33 1.07 -1.11 3.06
CA TYR A 33 1.57 -0.25 1.99
C TYR A 33 1.18 1.19 2.31
N ILE A 34 2.14 2.09 2.23
CA ILE A 34 1.92 3.54 2.26
C ILE A 34 2.10 4.03 0.83
N ILE A 35 1.04 4.60 0.26
CA ILE A 35 1.06 5.16 -1.09
C ILE A 35 0.92 6.67 -0.95
N GLU A 36 1.96 7.37 -1.40
CA GLU A 36 2.05 8.82 -1.34
C GLU A 36 1.37 9.46 -2.54
N VAL A 37 0.79 10.63 -2.34
CA VAL A 37 0.17 11.45 -3.38
C VAL A 37 -0.95 10.69 -4.11
N GLU A 38 -1.82 10.05 -3.34
CA GLU A 38 -2.99 9.29 -3.80
C GLU A 38 -4.15 9.46 -2.84
N ASP A 39 -5.36 9.16 -3.32
CA ASP A 39 -6.60 9.38 -2.59
C ASP A 39 -7.53 8.15 -2.62
N HIS A 40 -8.80 8.37 -2.27
CA HIS A 40 -9.84 7.35 -2.30
C HIS A 40 -10.09 6.76 -3.69
N THR A 41 -9.74 7.47 -4.77
CA THR A 41 -9.90 7.01 -6.14
C THR A 41 -9.10 5.74 -6.35
N LEU A 42 -7.79 5.79 -6.09
CA LEU A 42 -6.92 4.63 -6.22
C LEU A 42 -7.18 3.60 -5.10
N GLY A 43 -7.34 4.08 -3.86
CA GLY A 43 -7.54 3.20 -2.71
C GLY A 43 -8.78 2.32 -2.83
N ASN A 44 -9.89 2.88 -3.33
CA ASN A 44 -11.13 2.13 -3.50
C ASN A 44 -11.04 1.12 -4.65
N ILE A 45 -10.46 1.50 -5.80
CA ILE A 45 -10.30 0.59 -6.94
C ILE A 45 -9.46 -0.62 -6.52
N MET A 46 -8.28 -0.41 -5.95
CA MET A 46 -7.43 -1.52 -5.50
C MET A 46 -8.12 -2.41 -4.44
N ARG A 47 -8.91 -1.81 -3.54
CA ARG A 47 -9.66 -2.58 -2.55
C ARG A 47 -10.67 -3.51 -3.22
N MET A 48 -11.38 -3.03 -4.23
CA MET A 48 -12.39 -3.82 -4.95
C MET A 48 -11.72 -4.91 -5.79
N ASP A 49 -10.56 -4.64 -6.40
CA ASP A 49 -9.84 -5.66 -7.15
C ASP A 49 -9.27 -6.75 -6.21
N MET A 50 -8.70 -6.35 -5.08
CA MET A 50 -8.08 -7.28 -4.14
C MET A 50 -9.08 -8.10 -3.31
N ILE A 51 -10.32 -7.63 -3.11
CA ILE A 51 -11.32 -8.42 -2.38
C ILE A 51 -11.82 -9.60 -3.22
N GLU A 52 -11.70 -9.53 -4.56
CA GLU A 52 -12.05 -10.61 -5.47
C GLU A 52 -10.95 -11.69 -5.57
N ASP A 53 -9.70 -11.37 -5.21
CA ASP A 53 -8.59 -12.32 -5.26
C ASP A 53 -8.70 -13.37 -4.12
N PRO A 54 -8.82 -14.68 -4.42
CA PRO A 54 -8.90 -15.73 -3.42
C PRO A 54 -7.65 -15.88 -2.53
N ASN A 55 -6.51 -15.29 -2.93
CA ASN A 55 -5.29 -15.29 -2.13
C ASN A 55 -5.31 -14.21 -1.03
N VAL A 56 -6.24 -13.26 -1.10
CA VAL A 56 -6.39 -12.18 -0.13
C VAL A 56 -7.44 -12.57 0.90
N LYS A 57 -7.04 -12.58 2.17
CA LYS A 57 -7.95 -12.84 3.31
C LYS A 57 -8.67 -11.57 3.75
N PHE A 58 -7.95 -10.45 3.73
CA PHE A 58 -8.46 -9.16 4.15
C PHE A 58 -7.72 -8.05 3.43
N VAL A 59 -8.47 -7.06 2.96
CA VAL A 59 -7.94 -5.82 2.42
C VAL A 59 -8.73 -4.64 2.98
N GLY A 60 -8.01 -3.60 3.35
CA GLY A 60 -8.60 -2.34 3.76
C GLY A 60 -7.62 -1.19 3.58
N TYR A 61 -8.14 -0.01 3.29
CA TYR A 61 -7.32 1.20 3.24
C TYR A 61 -7.94 2.29 4.09
N ARG A 62 -7.11 3.24 4.51
CA ARG A 62 -7.55 4.45 5.21
C ARG A 62 -6.74 5.66 4.76
N VAL A 63 -7.38 6.81 4.79
CA VAL A 63 -6.70 8.11 4.74
C VAL A 63 -6.45 8.52 6.20
N PRO A 64 -5.19 8.68 6.64
CA PRO A 64 -4.88 8.98 8.03
C PRO A 64 -5.35 10.37 8.45
N HIS A 65 -5.29 11.34 7.53
CA HIS A 65 -5.75 12.71 7.75
C HIS A 65 -6.17 13.34 6.42
N PRO A 66 -7.30 14.07 6.33
CA PRO A 66 -7.81 14.60 5.06
C PRO A 66 -6.91 15.66 4.39
N LEU A 67 -6.02 16.32 5.15
CA LEU A 67 -5.03 17.26 4.59
C LEU A 67 -3.80 16.57 4.01
N SER A 68 -3.65 15.25 4.21
CA SER A 68 -2.54 14.48 3.70
C SER A 68 -3.03 13.67 2.51
N THR A 69 -2.35 13.80 1.37
CA THR A 69 -2.64 13.05 0.15
C THR A 69 -1.97 11.68 0.18
N CYS A 70 -2.00 10.98 1.31
CA CYS A 70 -1.43 9.65 1.44
C CYS A 70 -2.51 8.65 1.87
N ILE A 71 -2.42 7.44 1.34
CA ILE A 71 -3.27 6.32 1.74
C ILE A 71 -2.44 5.23 2.39
N GLU A 72 -2.98 4.66 3.45
CA GLU A 72 -2.42 3.48 4.08
C GLU A 72 -3.30 2.28 3.73
N MET A 73 -2.75 1.32 3.01
CA MET A 73 -3.42 0.08 2.64
C MET A 73 -2.84 -1.09 3.44
N ARG A 74 -3.71 -1.95 3.92
CA ARG A 74 -3.34 -3.17 4.64
C ARG A 74 -3.91 -4.37 3.89
N VAL A 75 -3.06 -5.34 3.63
CA VAL A 75 -3.41 -6.59 2.96
C VAL A 75 -2.93 -7.76 3.81
N VAL A 76 -3.83 -8.70 4.08
CA VAL A 76 -3.53 -9.97 4.76
C VAL A 76 -3.77 -11.09 3.77
N PHE A 77 -2.76 -11.92 3.55
CA PHE A 77 -2.83 -13.03 2.59
C PHE A 77 -3.20 -14.36 3.27
N VAL A 78 -3.92 -15.22 2.55
CA VAL A 78 -4.32 -16.55 3.03
C VAL A 78 -3.11 -17.50 3.11
N LYS A 79 -2.22 -17.45 2.11
CA LYS A 79 -0.99 -18.23 2.04
C LYS A 79 0.21 -17.32 1.83
N PHE A 80 1.35 -17.76 2.32
CA PHE A 80 2.62 -17.08 2.09
C PHE A 80 2.95 -17.14 0.59
N VAL A 81 2.76 -16.03 -0.11
CA VAL A 81 3.25 -15.88 -1.48
C VAL A 81 4.68 -15.35 -1.37
N SER A 82 5.66 -16.24 -1.49
CA SER A 82 7.00 -15.84 -1.90
C SER A 82 6.92 -15.40 -3.35
N LEU A 83 6.86 -14.09 -3.60
CA LEU A 83 7.14 -13.55 -4.93
C LEU A 83 8.64 -13.72 -5.19
N VAL A 84 9.06 -14.93 -5.57
CA VAL A 84 10.34 -15.14 -6.24
C VAL A 84 10.12 -14.70 -7.69
N GLY A 85 10.73 -13.56 -8.04
CA GLY A 85 10.47 -12.86 -9.28
C GLY A 85 10.58 -13.73 -10.52
N SER A 86 9.53 -13.69 -11.34
CA SER A 86 9.64 -13.94 -12.78
C SER A 86 9.46 -12.61 -13.49
N ASN A 87 10.61 -12.03 -13.85
CA ASN A 87 10.85 -11.07 -14.93
C ASN A 87 10.00 -9.77 -14.98
N ASN A 88 10.71 -8.68 -14.66
CA ASN A 88 10.45 -7.26 -14.94
C ASN A 88 9.44 -6.51 -14.04
N ARG A 89 10.02 -5.84 -13.03
CA ARG A 89 9.48 -4.75 -12.19
C ARG A 89 8.24 -5.08 -11.36
N THR A 90 8.46 -5.51 -10.11
CA THR A 90 8.13 -4.77 -8.88
C THR A 90 8.73 -5.58 -7.71
N GLU A 91 9.74 -5.03 -7.02
CA GLU A 91 10.28 -5.64 -5.80
C GLU A 91 9.27 -5.48 -4.67
N ILE A 92 8.36 -6.44 -4.51
CA ILE A 92 7.50 -6.53 -3.32
C ILE A 92 8.23 -7.48 -2.37
N SER A 93 8.87 -6.90 -1.35
CA SER A 93 9.66 -7.61 -0.35
C SER A 93 8.78 -8.61 0.39
N ALA A 94 9.23 -9.87 0.49
CA ALA A 94 8.47 -10.96 1.08
C ALA A 94 8.05 -10.65 2.54
N CYS A 95 6.74 -10.69 2.82
CA CYS A 95 6.21 -10.54 4.18
C CYS A 95 6.42 -11.82 4.97
N LYS A 96 7.56 -11.94 5.67
CA LYS A 96 8.02 -13.12 6.45
C LYS A 96 6.90 -13.84 7.22
N SER A 97 6.80 -15.16 7.04
CA SER A 97 6.08 -16.05 7.94
C SER A 97 6.87 -16.19 9.24
N HIS A 98 6.24 -15.95 10.39
CA HIS A 98 6.66 -16.64 11.61
C HIS A 98 5.96 -18.01 11.59
N ASP A 99 6.72 -19.04 11.98
CA ASP A 99 6.40 -20.47 11.85
C ASP A 99 4.96 -20.86 12.25
#